data_AF-A0A3M1GFY0-F1
#
_entry.id   AF-A0A3M1GFY0-F1
#
_cell.length_a   1.000
_cell.length_b   1.000
_cell.length_c   1.000
_cell.angle_alpha   90.00
_cell.angle_beta   90.00
_cell.angle_gamma   90.00
#
_symmetry.space_group_name_H-M   'P 1'
#
loop_
_entity.id
_entity.type
_entity.pdbx_description
1 polymer ?
#
loop_
_entity_poly.entity_id
_entity_poly.type
_entity_poly.pdbx_seq_one_letter_code
_entity_poly.pdbx_strand_id
1 'polypeptide(L)'
;AAAVVMDAVNGEIFALASMPAFDPNAFSVGISREYWRSLLSDPRTPLVNKCLSGLYPPGSTFKMVVALAALDAGVVSPDETVYCSGRLRLGNHFFHCWKKHGHGTVAMMRGIVESCDIYFYQLALRLGAERIAAMARLLGLGQSFNMPIAGERAGLVPTPAWKRAVHGKPWTGGETLNLSIGQGYLLATPLQLAVMTARLASGTAVTPSLVGSPPDAAPPLAVAPEHLALIRAAMNDVVNAPRGTAHGARIREPGWAMAGKTGTAQVRRISLAEREAGVRKNEDLPWIERDHALFVGYAPVPAPRYAAAVVVEHGGGGASAAAPLARDILTWAQAIDPARVAKPGLADAVDKRVQDFGARPEASEARMGEYLMRERRRHEPL
;
A
#
# COMPACT_ATOMS: atom_id res chain seq x y z
N ALA A 1 1.23 8.85 8.80
CA ALA A 1 0.56 7.54 8.57
C ALA A 1 -0.90 7.77 8.15
N ALA A 2 -1.47 6.85 7.38
CA ALA A 2 -2.84 6.90 6.91
C ALA A 2 -3.48 5.50 6.95
N ALA A 3 -4.76 5.43 7.31
CA ALA A 3 -5.55 4.22 7.20
C ALA A 3 -6.93 4.55 6.63
N VAL A 4 -7.37 3.75 5.66
CA VAL A 4 -8.71 3.82 5.07
C VAL A 4 -9.36 2.45 5.25
N VAL A 5 -10.60 2.45 5.71
CA VAL A 5 -11.45 1.25 5.77
C VAL A 5 -12.73 1.54 5.02
N MET A 6 -13.05 0.70 4.05
CA MET A 6 -14.28 0.79 3.26
C MET A 6 -14.98 -0.55 3.18
N ASP A 7 -16.29 -0.48 3.00
CA ASP A 7 -17.11 -1.60 2.62
C ASP A 7 -16.80 -2.03 1.17
N ALA A 8 -16.44 -3.29 0.98
CA ALA A 8 -16.09 -3.83 -0.33
C ALA A 8 -17.30 -3.98 -1.26
N VAL A 9 -18.52 -4.04 -0.70
CA VAL A 9 -19.75 -4.31 -1.44
C VAL A 9 -20.42 -3.02 -1.87
N ASN A 10 -20.65 -2.10 -0.93
CA ASN A 10 -21.42 -0.88 -1.18
C ASN A 10 -20.55 0.39 -1.26
N GLY A 11 -19.26 0.31 -0.90
CA GLY A 11 -18.32 1.42 -0.99
C GLY A 11 -18.35 2.42 0.17
N GLU A 12 -19.18 2.21 1.19
CA GLU A 12 -19.22 3.11 2.35
C GLU A 12 -17.87 3.12 3.07
N ILE A 13 -17.39 4.32 3.39
CA ILE A 13 -16.13 4.48 4.11
C ILE A 13 -16.41 4.47 5.61
N PHE A 14 -15.96 3.42 6.30
CA PHE A 14 -16.06 3.31 7.75
C PHE A 14 -15.01 4.15 8.48
N ALA A 15 -13.84 4.35 7.90
CA ALA A 15 -12.78 5.15 8.51
C ALA A 15 -11.87 5.84 7.49
N LEU A 16 -11.54 7.11 7.76
CA LEU A 16 -10.48 7.90 7.12
C LEU A 16 -9.57 8.47 8.21
N ALA A 17 -8.52 7.75 8.58
CA ALA A 17 -7.60 8.15 9.63
C ALA A 17 -6.29 8.68 9.05
N SER A 18 -5.97 9.96 9.29
CA SER A 18 -4.71 10.61 8.90
C SER A 18 -3.96 11.05 10.15
N MET A 19 -2.72 10.57 10.33
CA MET A 19 -1.90 10.83 11.50
C MET A 19 -0.53 11.45 11.15
N PRO A 20 0.02 12.32 12.01
CA PRO A 20 -0.61 12.90 13.20
C PRO A 20 -1.81 13.77 12.83
N ALA A 21 -2.78 13.85 13.74
CA ALA A 21 -3.94 14.72 13.64
C ALA A 21 -3.74 15.98 14.49
N PHE A 22 -4.69 16.91 14.43
CA PHE A 22 -4.74 18.12 15.24
C PHE A 22 -6.14 18.26 15.85
N ASP A 23 -6.28 19.08 16.89
CA ASP A 23 -7.59 19.36 17.48
C ASP A 23 -8.35 20.38 16.60
N PRO A 24 -9.46 20.00 15.96
CA PRO A 24 -10.23 20.94 15.15
C PRO A 24 -10.87 22.06 15.99
N ASN A 25 -11.10 21.85 17.29
CA ASN A 25 -11.71 22.89 18.16
C ASN A 25 -10.80 24.12 18.29
N ALA A 26 -9.48 23.93 18.19
CA ALA A 26 -8.49 25.02 18.23
C ALA A 26 -8.71 26.05 17.10
N PHE A 27 -9.30 25.67 15.97
CA PHE A 27 -9.60 26.58 14.86
C PHE A 27 -10.91 27.35 15.06
N SER A 28 -11.85 26.78 15.82
CA SER A 28 -13.18 27.37 16.02
C SER A 28 -13.16 28.56 16.98
N VAL A 29 -12.29 28.53 17.99
CA VAL A 29 -12.19 29.57 19.03
C VAL A 29 -11.10 30.63 18.77
N GLY A 30 -10.34 30.47 17.68
CA GLY A 30 -9.17 31.28 17.36
C GLY A 30 -7.87 30.56 17.75
N ILE A 31 -7.14 30.10 16.74
CA ILE A 31 -5.91 29.34 16.93
C ILE A 31 -4.77 30.24 17.44
N SER A 32 -4.04 29.78 18.46
CA SER A 32 -2.87 30.50 18.95
C SER A 32 -1.76 30.50 17.88
N ARG A 33 -0.98 31.58 17.80
CA ARG A 33 0.15 31.68 16.86
C ARG A 33 1.19 30.57 17.09
N GLU A 34 1.39 30.19 18.34
CA GLU A 34 2.31 29.13 18.73
C GLU A 34 1.83 27.77 18.22
N TYR A 35 0.57 27.41 18.48
CA TYR A 35 0.02 26.14 18.02
C TYR A 35 0.00 26.07 16.49
N TRP A 36 -0.42 27.14 15.82
CA TRP A 36 -0.36 27.23 14.36
C TRP A 36 1.05 27.01 13.80
N ARG A 37 2.07 27.65 14.39
CA ARG A 37 3.48 27.43 14.01
C ARG A 37 3.93 25.99 14.26
N SER A 38 3.47 25.36 15.34
CA SER A 38 3.79 23.96 15.62
C SER A 38 3.25 23.03 14.53
N LEU A 39 2.01 23.25 14.05
CA LEU A 39 1.41 22.45 12.98
C LEU A 39 2.13 22.65 11.63
N LEU A 40 2.54 23.88 11.32
CA LEU A 40 3.26 24.21 10.08
C LEU A 40 4.69 23.67 10.04
N SER A 41 5.36 23.63 11.20
CA SER A 41 6.76 23.20 11.30
C SER A 41 6.93 21.72 11.61
N ASP A 42 5.85 20.98 11.90
CA ASP A 42 5.93 19.54 12.14
C ASP A 42 6.27 18.80 10.82
N PRO A 43 7.44 18.12 10.75
CA PRO A 43 7.85 17.39 9.56
C PRO A 43 6.92 16.23 9.19
N ARG A 44 6.06 15.79 10.12
CA ARG A 44 5.04 14.77 9.90
C ARG A 44 3.76 15.33 9.27
N THR A 45 3.70 16.62 8.98
CA THR A 45 2.66 17.29 8.18
C THR A 45 1.21 17.00 8.66
N PRO A 46 0.84 17.40 9.90
CA PRO A 46 -0.49 17.11 10.48
C PRO A 46 -1.66 17.73 9.71
N LEU A 47 -1.43 18.84 9.00
CA LEU A 47 -2.44 19.52 8.19
C LEU A 47 -2.79 18.79 6.88
N VAL A 48 -1.98 17.81 6.47
CA VAL A 48 -2.23 17.04 5.25
C VAL A 48 -3.17 15.88 5.56
N ASN A 49 -4.30 15.83 4.85
CA ASN A 49 -5.12 14.62 4.81
C ASN A 49 -4.41 13.55 3.97
N LYS A 50 -3.65 12.69 4.64
CA LYS A 50 -2.82 11.68 3.98
C LYS A 50 -3.66 10.61 3.28
N CYS A 51 -4.93 10.41 3.65
CA CYS A 51 -5.81 9.45 2.98
C CYS A 51 -6.24 9.92 1.57
N LEU A 52 -6.46 11.22 1.39
CA LEU A 52 -6.99 11.81 0.14
C LEU A 52 -5.93 12.55 -0.68
N SER A 53 -4.93 13.14 -0.02
CA SER A 53 -3.93 14.02 -0.65
C SER A 53 -2.52 13.43 -0.63
N GLY A 54 -2.27 12.43 0.22
CA GLY A 54 -0.98 11.75 0.32
C GLY A 54 -0.74 10.90 -0.94
N LEU A 55 0.31 11.23 -1.69
CA LEU A 55 0.69 10.48 -2.90
C LEU A 55 1.91 9.64 -2.62
N TYR A 56 1.74 8.33 -2.69
CA TYR A 56 2.79 7.38 -2.40
C TYR A 56 2.96 6.40 -3.58
N PRO A 57 4.19 5.98 -3.89
CA PRO A 57 4.38 4.79 -4.71
C PRO A 57 3.70 3.61 -4.00
N PRO A 58 2.80 2.86 -4.65
CA PRO A 58 2.11 1.75 -4.01
C PRO A 58 3.02 0.55 -3.71
N GLY A 59 4.22 0.51 -4.31
CA GLY A 59 5.18 -0.57 -4.16
C GLY A 59 4.55 -1.92 -4.51
N SER A 60 4.96 -2.96 -3.79
CA SER A 60 4.51 -4.34 -4.07
C SER A 60 3.01 -4.59 -3.86
N THR A 61 2.22 -3.65 -3.32
CA THR A 61 0.74 -3.74 -3.35
C THR A 61 0.19 -3.63 -4.78
N PHE A 62 0.94 -3.06 -5.72
CA PHE A 62 0.54 -2.93 -7.10
C PHE A 62 0.66 -4.24 -7.92
N LYS A 63 1.35 -5.25 -7.38
CA LYS A 63 1.60 -6.51 -8.08
C LYS A 63 0.32 -7.27 -8.44
N MET A 64 -0.78 -7.09 -7.71
CA MET A 64 -2.08 -7.65 -8.07
C MET A 64 -2.58 -7.09 -9.40
N VAL A 65 -2.40 -5.78 -9.64
CA VAL A 65 -2.76 -5.12 -10.89
C VAL A 65 -2.02 -5.75 -12.06
N VAL A 66 -0.71 -5.95 -11.91
CA VAL A 66 0.15 -6.49 -12.97
C VAL A 66 -0.15 -7.96 -13.25
N ALA A 67 -0.34 -8.77 -12.20
CA ALA A 67 -0.73 -10.17 -12.37
C ALA A 67 -2.10 -10.30 -13.06
N LEU A 68 -3.09 -9.51 -12.63
CA LEU A 68 -4.42 -9.54 -13.22
C LEU A 68 -4.40 -9.08 -14.68
N ALA A 69 -3.63 -8.04 -15.00
CA ALA A 69 -3.46 -7.57 -16.37
C ALA A 69 -2.79 -8.63 -17.26
N ALA A 70 -1.85 -9.40 -16.71
CA ALA A 70 -1.15 -10.46 -17.45
C ALA A 70 -2.04 -11.67 -17.75
N LEU A 71 -2.90 -12.05 -16.80
CA LEU A 71 -3.93 -13.06 -17.00
C LEU A 71 -4.95 -12.61 -18.03
N ASP A 72 -5.48 -11.39 -17.89
CA ASP A 72 -6.46 -10.80 -18.79
C ASP A 72 -5.96 -10.68 -20.24
N ALA A 73 -4.68 -10.33 -20.40
CA ALA A 73 -4.05 -10.25 -21.72
C ALA A 73 -3.64 -11.62 -22.31
N GLY A 74 -3.76 -12.72 -21.55
CA GLY A 74 -3.36 -14.05 -22.00
C GLY A 74 -1.86 -14.22 -22.26
N VAL A 75 -1.01 -13.37 -21.68
CA VAL A 75 0.45 -13.38 -21.93
C VAL A 75 1.23 -14.33 -21.01
N VAL A 76 0.53 -14.96 -20.07
CA VAL A 76 1.10 -15.91 -19.09
C VAL A 76 0.02 -16.87 -18.62
N SER A 77 0.40 -18.14 -18.43
CA SER A 77 -0.42 -19.11 -17.70
C SER A 77 -0.08 -19.08 -16.20
N PRO A 78 -1.03 -19.28 -15.26
CA PRO A 78 -0.76 -19.32 -13.82
C PRO A 78 0.41 -20.21 -13.36
N ASP A 79 0.59 -21.35 -14.03
CA ASP A 79 1.61 -22.36 -13.78
C ASP A 79 2.94 -22.08 -14.51
N GLU A 80 2.96 -21.14 -15.46
CA GLU A 80 4.17 -20.75 -16.15
C GLU A 80 5.19 -20.18 -15.16
N THR A 81 6.42 -20.68 -15.26
CA THR A 81 7.48 -20.35 -14.30
C THR A 81 8.54 -19.41 -14.87
N VAL A 82 9.10 -18.60 -13.98
CA VAL A 82 10.26 -17.75 -14.24
C VAL A 82 11.34 -18.09 -13.21
N TYR A 83 12.60 -18.12 -13.64
CA TYR A 83 13.73 -18.26 -12.73
C TYR A 83 14.18 -16.90 -12.17
N CYS A 84 14.06 -16.73 -10.85
CA CYS A 84 14.54 -15.57 -10.12
C CYS A 84 15.93 -15.85 -9.52
N SER A 85 16.98 -15.35 -10.16
CA SER A 85 18.37 -15.38 -9.65
C SER A 85 18.71 -14.24 -8.67
N GLY A 86 17.74 -13.36 -8.38
CA GLY A 86 17.92 -12.16 -7.55
C GLY A 86 18.24 -10.89 -8.34
N ARG A 87 18.50 -10.99 -9.65
CA ARG A 87 18.65 -9.84 -10.56
C ARG A 87 18.26 -10.18 -11.99
N LEU A 88 17.77 -9.18 -12.72
CA LEU A 88 17.47 -9.24 -14.16
C LEU A 88 18.32 -8.19 -14.88
N ARG A 89 18.99 -8.56 -15.97
CA ARG A 89 19.73 -7.61 -16.81
C ARG A 89 18.79 -7.05 -17.88
N LEU A 90 18.73 -5.72 -17.99
CA LEU A 90 18.08 -5.03 -19.09
C LEU A 90 19.05 -4.00 -19.69
N GLY A 91 19.52 -4.27 -20.91
CA GLY A 91 20.62 -3.53 -21.52
C GLY A 91 21.88 -3.58 -20.64
N ASN A 92 22.36 -2.41 -20.22
CA ASN A 92 23.56 -2.26 -19.40
C ASN A 92 23.27 -2.13 -17.89
N HIS A 93 22.02 -2.31 -17.46
CA HIS A 93 21.62 -2.16 -16.07
C HIS A 93 21.06 -3.46 -15.48
N PHE A 94 21.30 -3.67 -14.19
CA PHE A 94 20.67 -4.73 -13.41
C PHE A 94 19.51 -4.19 -12.58
N PHE A 95 18.38 -4.87 -12.66
CA PHE A 95 17.21 -4.69 -11.81
C PHE A 95 17.20 -5.80 -10.77
N HIS A 96 17.14 -5.43 -9.50
CA HIS A 96 17.35 -6.35 -8.39
C HIS A 96 16.04 -6.79 -7.76
N CYS A 97 16.00 -8.04 -7.32
CA CYS A 97 14.97 -8.49 -6.40
C CYS A 97 15.31 -8.07 -4.97
N TRP A 98 14.30 -7.92 -4.12
CA TRP A 98 14.48 -7.73 -2.68
C TRP A 98 15.23 -8.90 -2.02
N LYS A 99 15.09 -10.13 -2.56
CA LYS A 99 15.83 -11.30 -2.10
C LYS A 99 17.11 -11.46 -2.91
N LYS A 100 18.26 -11.15 -2.29
CA LYS A 100 19.60 -11.13 -2.92
C LYS A 100 19.97 -12.43 -3.64
N HIS A 101 19.67 -13.57 -3.04
CA HIS A 101 19.96 -14.90 -3.61
C HIS A 101 18.84 -15.42 -4.53
N GLY A 102 17.83 -14.60 -4.78
CA GLY A 102 16.69 -14.97 -5.62
C GLY A 102 15.68 -15.88 -4.95
N HIS A 103 14.63 -16.19 -5.70
CA HIS A 103 13.52 -17.04 -5.29
C HIS A 103 13.59 -18.42 -5.99
N GLY A 104 14.54 -18.65 -6.88
CA GLY A 104 14.57 -19.85 -7.72
C GLY A 104 13.43 -19.84 -8.73
N THR A 105 12.87 -21.00 -9.06
CA THR A 105 11.74 -21.14 -9.98
C THR A 105 10.43 -20.69 -9.33
N VAL A 106 9.75 -19.73 -9.95
CA VAL A 106 8.57 -19.05 -9.40
C VAL A 106 7.45 -19.01 -10.44
N ALA A 107 6.28 -19.55 -10.08
CA ALA A 107 5.01 -19.34 -10.78
C ALA A 107 4.21 -18.19 -10.15
N MET A 108 3.07 -17.81 -10.73
CA MET A 108 2.31 -16.61 -10.33
C MET A 108 1.99 -16.55 -8.84
N MET A 109 1.41 -17.63 -8.30
CA MET A 109 1.03 -17.74 -6.90
C MET A 109 2.21 -17.41 -5.99
N ARG A 110 3.33 -18.12 -6.17
CA ARG A 110 4.56 -17.89 -5.40
C ARG A 110 5.13 -16.49 -5.62
N GLY A 111 5.02 -15.95 -6.84
CA GLY A 111 5.46 -14.61 -7.19
C GLY A 111 4.73 -13.54 -6.37
N ILE A 112 3.41 -13.67 -6.19
CA ILE A 112 2.60 -12.78 -5.35
C ILE A 112 2.91 -13.02 -3.87
N VAL A 113 2.88 -14.28 -3.41
CA VAL A 113 3.02 -14.68 -2.00
C VAL A 113 4.35 -14.26 -1.39
N GLU A 114 5.46 -14.45 -2.12
CA GLU A 114 6.80 -14.01 -1.71
C GLU A 114 7.19 -12.65 -2.30
N SER A 115 6.30 -12.00 -3.03
CA SER A 115 6.54 -10.68 -3.61
C SER A 115 7.78 -10.63 -4.51
N CYS A 116 8.02 -11.63 -5.36
CA CYS A 116 9.21 -11.75 -6.21
C CYS A 116 9.25 -10.69 -7.32
N ASP A 117 10.17 -9.71 -7.26
CA ASP A 117 10.26 -8.63 -8.26
C ASP A 117 10.61 -9.13 -9.67
N ILE A 118 11.49 -10.13 -9.79
CA ILE A 118 11.93 -10.65 -11.10
C ILE A 118 10.76 -11.28 -11.86
N TYR A 119 9.84 -11.95 -11.16
CA TYR A 119 8.63 -12.49 -11.77
C TYR A 119 7.81 -11.36 -12.43
N PHE A 120 7.57 -10.27 -11.70
CA PHE A 120 6.81 -9.12 -12.22
C PHE A 120 7.55 -8.32 -13.29
N TYR A 121 8.88 -8.25 -13.21
CA TYR A 121 9.69 -7.67 -14.29
C TYR A 121 9.49 -8.42 -15.61
N GLN A 122 9.52 -9.75 -15.57
CA GLN A 122 9.34 -10.59 -16.74
C GLN A 122 7.91 -10.48 -17.30
N LEU A 123 6.89 -10.47 -16.43
CA LEU A 123 5.51 -10.22 -16.85
C LEU A 123 5.37 -8.86 -17.55
N ALA A 124 5.96 -7.82 -16.98
CA ALA A 124 5.81 -6.46 -17.49
C ALA A 124 6.49 -6.25 -18.84
N LEU A 125 7.61 -6.94 -19.12
CA LEU A 125 8.23 -6.92 -20.45
C LEU A 125 7.33 -7.53 -21.53
N ARG A 126 6.52 -8.54 -21.18
CA ARG A 126 5.54 -9.14 -22.10
C ARG A 126 4.29 -8.27 -22.25
N LEU A 127 3.88 -7.61 -21.17
CA LEU A 127 2.63 -6.86 -21.12
C LEU A 127 2.71 -5.45 -21.74
N GLY A 128 3.80 -4.74 -21.45
CA GLY A 128 3.93 -3.31 -21.76
C GLY A 128 3.13 -2.40 -20.81
N ALA A 129 3.53 -1.12 -20.76
CA ALA A 129 3.00 -0.16 -19.79
C ALA A 129 1.51 0.20 -20.00
N GLU A 130 1.01 0.20 -21.24
CA GLU A 130 -0.38 0.59 -21.54
C GLU A 130 -1.40 -0.40 -20.94
N ARG A 131 -1.15 -1.70 -21.06
CA ARG A 131 -2.01 -2.73 -20.46
C ARG A 131 -1.97 -2.70 -18.93
N ILE A 132 -0.80 -2.44 -18.33
CA ILE A 132 -0.68 -2.22 -16.89
C ILE A 132 -1.52 -1.02 -16.47
N ALA A 133 -1.41 0.09 -17.20
CA ALA A 133 -2.14 1.33 -16.91
C ALA A 133 -3.66 1.17 -17.07
N ALA A 134 -4.12 0.42 -18.08
CA ALA A 134 -5.53 0.12 -18.28
C ALA A 134 -6.12 -0.66 -17.10
N MET A 135 -5.44 -1.74 -16.65
CA MET A 135 -5.87 -2.52 -15.49
C MET A 135 -5.81 -1.69 -14.19
N ALA A 136 -4.79 -0.84 -14.02
CA ALA A 136 -4.68 0.05 -12.87
C ALA A 136 -5.89 1.00 -12.79
N ARG A 137 -6.30 1.58 -13.92
CA ARG A 137 -7.49 2.44 -14.01
C ARG A 137 -8.76 1.66 -13.77
N LEU A 138 -8.91 0.45 -14.32
CA LEU A 138 -10.06 -0.42 -14.05
C LEU A 138 -10.22 -0.68 -12.54
N LEU A 139 -9.12 -0.83 -11.82
CA LEU A 139 -9.09 -1.00 -10.37
C LEU A 139 -9.13 0.31 -9.56
N GLY A 140 -9.37 1.46 -10.20
CA GLY A 140 -9.64 2.73 -9.52
C GLY A 140 -8.41 3.61 -9.27
N LEU A 141 -7.22 3.20 -9.70
CA LEU A 141 -6.03 4.04 -9.61
C LEU A 141 -6.03 5.11 -10.71
N GLY A 142 -5.56 6.31 -10.41
CA GLY A 142 -5.54 7.42 -11.38
C GLY A 142 -6.87 8.16 -11.52
N GLN A 143 -7.87 7.83 -10.69
CA GLN A 143 -9.21 8.44 -10.70
C GLN A 143 -9.42 9.34 -9.47
N SER A 144 -10.30 10.35 -9.60
CA SER A 144 -10.90 11.06 -8.47
C SER A 144 -12.30 10.51 -8.24
N PHE A 145 -12.70 10.35 -6.98
CA PHE A 145 -14.00 9.85 -6.59
C PHE A 145 -14.95 10.97 -6.12
N ASN A 146 -14.52 12.23 -6.20
CA ASN A 146 -15.27 13.44 -5.84
C ASN A 146 -15.73 13.39 -4.38
N MET A 147 -14.81 13.06 -3.48
CA MET A 147 -15.10 13.03 -2.05
C MET A 147 -15.64 14.39 -1.59
N PRO A 148 -16.65 14.45 -0.69
CA PRO A 148 -17.20 15.71 -0.18
C PRO A 148 -16.26 16.38 0.84
N ILE A 149 -14.94 16.19 0.68
CA ILE A 149 -13.87 16.77 1.47
C ILE A 149 -12.83 17.30 0.49
N ALA A 150 -12.37 18.52 0.70
CA ALA A 150 -11.35 19.15 -0.14
C ALA A 150 -10.01 18.41 -0.11
N GLY A 151 -9.23 18.58 -1.18
CA GLY A 151 -7.85 18.09 -1.26
C GLY A 151 -7.69 16.69 -1.83
N GLU A 152 -8.73 16.07 -2.38
CA GLU A 152 -8.59 14.82 -3.12
C GLU A 152 -7.60 14.97 -4.29
N ARG A 153 -6.65 14.03 -4.39
CA ARG A 153 -5.72 13.93 -5.51
C ARG A 153 -5.95 12.63 -6.27
N ALA A 154 -6.02 12.73 -7.59
CA ALA A 154 -6.23 11.58 -8.48
C ALA A 154 -5.00 10.64 -8.61
N GLY A 155 -3.88 10.92 -7.94
CA GLY A 155 -2.65 10.15 -8.14
C GLY A 155 -2.08 10.27 -9.56
N LEU A 156 -1.27 9.29 -9.96
CA LEU A 156 -0.68 9.23 -11.29
C LEU A 156 -0.51 7.76 -11.71
N VAL A 157 -1.21 7.35 -12.76
CA VAL A 157 -0.94 6.10 -13.50
C VAL A 157 -0.17 6.45 -14.77
N PRO A 158 1.16 6.24 -14.82
CA PRO A 158 1.98 6.71 -15.91
C PRO A 158 1.82 5.86 -17.17
N THR A 159 1.81 6.51 -18.33
CA THR A 159 1.82 5.87 -19.65
C THR A 159 2.95 6.44 -20.51
N PRO A 160 3.36 5.74 -21.58
CA PRO A 160 4.23 6.31 -22.60
C PRO A 160 3.77 7.67 -23.14
N ALA A 161 2.46 7.82 -23.38
CA ALA A 161 1.89 9.09 -23.82
C ALA A 161 2.04 10.19 -22.77
N TRP A 162 1.72 9.90 -21.51
CA TRP A 162 1.91 10.83 -20.38
C TRP A 162 3.37 11.28 -20.27
N LYS A 163 4.33 10.34 -20.34
CA LYS A 163 5.75 10.67 -20.22
C LYS A 163 6.22 11.57 -21.37
N ARG A 164 5.76 11.30 -22.59
CA ARG A 164 6.07 12.15 -23.75
C ARG A 164 5.53 13.56 -23.56
N ALA A 165 4.30 13.71 -23.07
CA ALA A 165 3.68 15.01 -22.83
C ALA A 165 4.35 15.80 -21.71
N VAL A 166 4.68 15.17 -20.58
CA VAL A 166 5.22 15.86 -19.39
C VAL A 166 6.73 16.06 -19.45
N HIS A 167 7.48 15.11 -20.02
CA HIS A 167 8.93 15.11 -20.00
C HIS A 167 9.59 15.24 -21.37
N GLY A 168 8.84 15.26 -22.46
CA GLY A 168 9.38 15.32 -23.82
C GLY A 168 10.25 14.10 -24.21
N LYS A 169 10.14 13.00 -23.47
CA LYS A 169 11.04 11.82 -23.59
C LYS A 169 10.24 10.55 -23.89
N PRO A 170 10.78 9.63 -24.72
CA PRO A 170 10.15 8.34 -24.96
C PRO A 170 10.18 7.45 -23.71
N TRP A 171 9.23 6.53 -23.61
CA TRP A 171 9.19 5.50 -22.57
C TRP A 171 10.28 4.46 -22.79
N THR A 172 10.87 3.95 -21.71
CA THR A 172 11.95 2.97 -21.73
C THR A 172 11.53 1.67 -21.06
N GLY A 173 12.16 0.55 -21.44
CA GLY A 173 11.87 -0.75 -20.82
C GLY A 173 12.11 -0.77 -19.30
N GLY A 174 13.10 -0.02 -18.79
CA GLY A 174 13.36 0.09 -17.36
C GLY A 174 12.24 0.75 -16.57
N GLU A 175 11.48 1.66 -17.21
CA GLU A 175 10.31 2.28 -16.59
C GLU A 175 9.12 1.33 -16.53
N THR A 176 8.99 0.43 -17.51
CA THR A 176 8.05 -0.69 -17.43
C THR A 176 8.37 -1.61 -16.26
N LEU A 177 9.66 -1.90 -16.03
CA LEU A 177 10.09 -2.70 -14.88
C LEU A 177 9.76 -2.02 -13.54
N ASN A 178 10.05 -0.72 -13.40
CA ASN A 178 9.71 0.03 -12.18
C ASN A 178 8.20 0.10 -11.95
N LEU A 179 7.42 0.36 -13.00
CA LEU A 179 5.97 0.37 -12.94
C LEU A 179 5.41 -0.96 -12.44
N SER A 180 5.98 -2.09 -12.89
CA SER A 180 5.50 -3.44 -12.53
C SER A 180 5.57 -3.79 -11.05
N ILE A 181 6.41 -3.08 -10.30
CA ILE A 181 6.57 -3.27 -8.85
C ILE A 181 6.02 -2.08 -8.06
N GLY A 182 5.22 -1.23 -8.71
CA GLY A 182 4.54 -0.10 -8.09
C GLY A 182 5.46 1.07 -7.76
N GLN A 183 6.53 1.26 -8.54
CA GLN A 183 7.56 2.29 -8.33
C GLN A 183 7.71 3.19 -9.58
N GLY A 184 8.64 4.14 -9.53
CA GLY A 184 8.87 5.09 -10.62
C GLY A 184 7.89 6.27 -10.54
N TYR A 185 7.19 6.55 -11.63
CA TYR A 185 6.24 7.67 -11.70
C TYR A 185 4.86 7.34 -11.11
N LEU A 186 4.58 6.08 -10.80
CA LEU A 186 3.28 5.66 -10.27
C LEU A 186 3.07 6.23 -8.86
N LEU A 187 1.94 6.90 -8.66
CA LEU A 187 1.53 7.46 -7.37
C LEU A 187 0.06 7.13 -7.12
N ALA A 188 -0.25 6.68 -5.91
CA ALA A 188 -1.61 6.39 -5.47
C ALA A 188 -1.88 7.00 -4.09
N THR A 189 -3.13 7.35 -3.84
CA THR A 189 -3.60 7.70 -2.49
C THR A 189 -3.96 6.44 -1.69
N PRO A 190 -3.94 6.49 -0.34
CA PRO A 190 -4.49 5.42 0.48
C PRO A 190 -5.96 5.11 0.16
N LEU A 191 -6.77 6.12 -0.17
CA LEU A 191 -8.15 5.90 -0.65
C LEU A 191 -8.18 5.05 -1.92
N GLN A 192 -7.37 5.40 -2.93
CA GLN A 192 -7.29 4.63 -4.17
C GLN A 192 -6.83 3.18 -3.94
N LEU A 193 -5.92 2.97 -2.97
CA LEU A 193 -5.49 1.62 -2.58
C LEU A 193 -6.60 0.83 -1.89
N ALA A 194 -7.43 1.49 -1.06
CA ALA A 194 -8.60 0.85 -0.46
C ALA A 194 -9.62 0.47 -1.55
N VAL A 195 -9.90 1.36 -2.50
CA VAL A 195 -10.80 1.09 -3.64
C VAL A 195 -10.28 -0.07 -4.50
N MET A 196 -9.00 -0.07 -4.86
CA MET A 196 -8.36 -1.19 -5.56
C MET A 196 -8.59 -2.50 -4.82
N THR A 197 -8.45 -2.49 -3.50
CA THR A 197 -8.59 -3.68 -2.65
C THR A 197 -10.04 -4.15 -2.58
N ALA A 198 -10.99 -3.23 -2.42
CA ALA A 198 -12.42 -3.51 -2.45
C ALA A 198 -12.82 -4.14 -3.80
N ARG A 199 -12.36 -3.57 -4.92
CA ARG A 199 -12.61 -4.09 -6.27
C ARG A 199 -12.04 -5.51 -6.47
N LEU A 200 -10.83 -5.78 -5.97
CA LEU A 200 -10.25 -7.14 -5.99
C LEU A 200 -11.05 -8.13 -5.13
N ALA A 201 -11.54 -7.67 -3.98
CA ALA A 201 -12.27 -8.48 -3.02
C ALA A 201 -13.68 -8.84 -3.52
N SER A 202 -14.45 -7.85 -3.97
CA SER A 202 -15.84 -8.01 -4.42
C SER A 202 -15.96 -8.45 -5.88
N GLY A 203 -14.98 -8.11 -6.72
CA GLY A 203 -15.09 -8.29 -8.17
C GLY A 203 -16.02 -7.29 -8.85
N THR A 204 -16.42 -6.21 -8.18
CA THR A 204 -17.30 -5.17 -8.72
C THR A 204 -16.57 -3.84 -8.86
N ALA A 205 -17.08 -2.94 -9.70
CA ALA A 205 -16.58 -1.58 -9.89
C ALA A 205 -17.01 -0.62 -8.77
N VAL A 206 -16.95 -1.09 -7.52
CA VAL A 206 -17.37 -0.32 -6.34
C VAL A 206 -16.66 1.04 -6.26
N THR A 207 -17.40 2.05 -5.82
CA THR A 207 -16.97 3.46 -5.72
C THR A 207 -17.12 3.91 -4.27
N PRO A 208 -16.14 4.60 -3.69
CA PRO A 208 -16.19 4.97 -2.28
C PRO A 208 -17.23 6.07 -2.03
N SER A 209 -17.91 6.02 -0.89
CA SER A 209 -18.85 7.06 -0.43
C SER A 209 -18.67 7.36 1.06
N LEU A 210 -18.69 8.65 1.42
CA LEU A 210 -18.65 9.11 2.82
C LEU A 210 -20.04 9.41 3.39
N VAL A 211 -21.02 9.70 2.52
CA VAL A 211 -22.38 10.11 2.92
C VAL A 211 -23.34 8.98 2.57
N GLY A 212 -24.20 8.61 3.52
CA GLY A 212 -24.95 7.34 3.60
C GLY A 212 -26.05 7.09 2.56
N SER A 213 -25.80 7.40 1.29
CA SER A 213 -26.53 6.81 0.18
C SER A 213 -25.54 5.93 -0.60
N PRO A 214 -25.47 4.62 -0.31
CA PRO A 214 -24.66 3.73 -1.13
C PRO A 214 -25.17 3.82 -2.58
N PRO A 215 -24.27 3.96 -3.56
CA PRO A 215 -24.68 3.90 -4.96
C PRO A 215 -25.40 2.56 -5.24
N ASP A 216 -26.16 2.52 -6.34
CA ASP A 216 -26.72 1.27 -6.85
C ASP A 216 -25.66 0.16 -6.89
N ALA A 217 -26.11 -1.10 -6.79
CA ALA A 217 -25.22 -2.27 -6.80
C ALA A 217 -24.16 -2.14 -7.90
N ALA A 218 -22.89 -2.07 -7.48
CA ALA A 218 -21.80 -1.81 -8.40
C ALA A 218 -21.70 -2.94 -9.45
N PRO A 219 -21.54 -2.61 -10.75
CA PRO A 219 -21.48 -3.62 -11.79
C PRO A 219 -20.24 -4.49 -11.62
N PRO A 220 -20.24 -5.74 -12.12
CA PRO A 220 -19.04 -6.57 -12.17
C PRO A 220 -17.89 -5.87 -12.92
N LEU A 221 -16.66 -6.10 -12.48
CA LEU A 221 -15.49 -5.69 -13.24
C LEU A 221 -15.44 -6.45 -14.56
N ALA A 222 -14.91 -5.81 -15.61
CA ALA A 222 -14.61 -6.45 -16.88
C ALA A 222 -13.34 -7.32 -16.77
N VAL A 223 -13.38 -8.33 -15.89
CA VAL A 223 -12.30 -9.28 -15.62
C VAL A 223 -12.92 -10.65 -15.38
N ALA A 224 -12.29 -11.69 -15.94
CA ALA A 224 -12.75 -13.06 -15.78
C ALA A 224 -12.79 -13.48 -14.28
N PRO A 225 -13.89 -14.07 -13.78
CA PRO A 225 -14.04 -14.45 -12.38
C PRO A 225 -12.92 -15.37 -11.86
N GLU A 226 -12.40 -16.26 -12.71
CA GLU A 226 -11.31 -17.19 -12.43
C GLU A 226 -9.98 -16.46 -12.15
N HIS A 227 -9.71 -15.36 -12.86
CA HIS A 227 -8.51 -14.55 -12.63
C HIS A 227 -8.60 -13.84 -11.28
N LEU A 228 -9.78 -13.28 -10.96
CA LEU A 228 -10.03 -12.67 -9.65
C LEU A 228 -9.93 -13.70 -8.51
N ALA A 229 -10.45 -14.91 -8.71
CA ALA A 229 -10.34 -15.99 -7.72
C ALA A 229 -8.88 -16.36 -7.43
N LEU A 230 -8.03 -16.44 -8.47
CA LEU A 230 -6.59 -16.67 -8.31
C LEU A 230 -5.93 -15.53 -7.52
N ILE A 231 -6.21 -14.27 -7.86
CA ILE A 231 -5.64 -13.13 -7.14
C ILE A 231 -6.09 -13.12 -5.67
N ARG A 232 -7.36 -13.42 -5.38
CA ARG A 232 -7.85 -13.53 -4.00
C ARG A 232 -7.17 -14.66 -3.23
N ALA A 233 -6.99 -15.83 -3.85
CA ALA A 233 -6.26 -16.94 -3.25
C ALA A 233 -4.79 -16.57 -2.97
N ALA A 234 -4.13 -15.87 -3.89
CA ALA A 234 -2.77 -15.39 -3.69
C ALA A 234 -2.67 -14.36 -2.56
N MET A 235 -3.62 -13.42 -2.46
CA MET A 235 -3.69 -12.46 -1.35
C MET A 235 -3.96 -13.16 -0.01
N ASN A 236 -4.76 -14.23 0.00
CA ASN A 236 -4.92 -15.08 1.18
C ASN A 236 -3.58 -15.70 1.59
N ASP A 237 -2.84 -16.27 0.64
CA ASP A 237 -1.58 -16.96 0.93
C ASP A 237 -0.45 -16.02 1.34
N VAL A 238 -0.46 -14.75 0.93
CA VAL A 238 0.45 -13.72 1.47
C VAL A 238 0.34 -13.62 3.00
N VAL A 239 -0.87 -13.78 3.55
CA VAL A 239 -1.15 -13.64 4.99
C VAL A 239 -1.19 -14.99 5.69
N ASN A 240 -1.71 -16.04 5.07
CA ASN A 240 -2.06 -17.27 5.75
C ASN A 240 -1.12 -18.45 5.43
N ALA A 241 -0.39 -18.43 4.30
CA ALA A 241 0.56 -19.49 4.00
C ALA A 241 1.89 -19.30 4.77
N PRO A 242 2.61 -20.38 5.13
CA PRO A 242 3.87 -20.29 5.88
C PRO A 242 4.96 -19.44 5.21
N ARG A 243 4.93 -19.34 3.87
CA ARG A 243 5.90 -18.58 3.08
C ARG A 243 5.42 -17.16 2.72
N GLY A 244 4.23 -16.80 3.17
CA GLY A 244 3.62 -15.49 2.92
C GLY A 244 4.36 -14.37 3.63
N THR A 245 4.57 -13.25 2.94
CA THR A 245 5.30 -12.09 3.50
C THR A 245 4.62 -11.48 4.73
N ALA A 246 3.32 -11.70 4.94
CA ALA A 246 2.55 -11.18 6.06
C ALA A 246 2.11 -12.28 7.05
N HIS A 247 2.74 -13.47 7.03
CA HIS A 247 2.34 -14.61 7.86
C HIS A 247 2.23 -14.30 9.37
N GLY A 248 3.11 -13.43 9.87
CA GLY A 248 3.12 -12.99 11.27
C GLY A 248 1.93 -12.11 11.67
N ALA A 249 1.22 -11.52 10.71
CA ALA A 249 0.11 -10.61 10.93
C ALA A 249 -1.27 -11.27 10.75
N ARG A 250 -1.36 -12.59 10.52
CA ARG A 250 -2.65 -13.27 10.33
C ARG A 250 -3.59 -13.13 11.53
N ILE A 251 -4.89 -13.13 11.24
CA ILE A 251 -5.96 -13.31 12.24
C ILE A 251 -6.10 -14.83 12.42
N ARG A 252 -5.97 -15.33 13.65
CA ARG A 252 -5.90 -16.78 13.93
C ARG A 252 -7.28 -17.39 14.16
N GLU A 253 -8.25 -16.54 14.42
CA GLU A 253 -9.61 -16.91 14.77
C GLU A 253 -10.32 -17.52 13.54
N PRO A 254 -10.82 -18.77 13.62
CA PRO A 254 -11.51 -19.41 12.51
C PRO A 254 -12.73 -18.60 12.04
N GLY A 255 -12.81 -18.33 10.73
CA GLY A 255 -13.85 -17.49 10.13
C GLY A 255 -13.57 -15.98 10.12
N TRP A 256 -12.42 -15.55 10.66
CA TRP A 256 -12.03 -14.13 10.76
C TRP A 256 -10.76 -13.80 9.97
N ALA A 257 -10.24 -14.78 9.20
CA ALA A 257 -9.04 -14.63 8.41
C ALA A 257 -9.13 -13.41 7.48
N MET A 258 -8.00 -12.71 7.32
CA MET A 258 -7.83 -11.66 6.33
C MET A 258 -6.93 -12.14 5.18
N ALA A 259 -7.10 -11.52 4.02
CA ALA A 259 -6.20 -11.64 2.88
C ALA A 259 -5.60 -10.26 2.58
N GLY A 260 -4.42 -10.21 1.96
CA GLY A 260 -3.81 -8.92 1.64
C GLY A 260 -2.49 -9.00 0.91
N LYS A 261 -1.81 -7.85 0.82
CA LYS A 261 -0.50 -7.71 0.20
C LYS A 261 0.30 -6.62 0.89
N THR A 262 1.55 -6.94 1.21
CA THR A 262 2.53 -5.97 1.70
C THR A 262 3.15 -5.16 0.55
N GLY A 263 3.50 -3.91 0.85
CA GLY A 263 4.29 -3.02 0.01
C GLY A 263 5.36 -2.28 0.82
N THR A 264 6.38 -1.85 0.10
CA THR A 264 7.43 -0.96 0.60
C THR A 264 7.69 0.05 -0.49
N ALA A 265 7.58 1.34 -0.17
CA ALA A 265 7.81 2.44 -1.10
C ALA A 265 9.14 3.10 -0.77
N GLN A 266 10.07 3.09 -1.73
CA GLN A 266 11.39 3.65 -1.51
C GLN A 266 11.36 5.17 -1.56
N VAL A 267 11.92 5.81 -0.54
CA VAL A 267 12.04 7.29 -0.47
C VAL A 267 13.31 7.77 -1.18
N ARG A 268 14.32 6.90 -1.33
CA ARG A 268 15.61 7.24 -1.94
C ARG A 268 16.07 6.20 -2.96
N ARG A 269 16.88 6.66 -3.91
CA ARG A 269 17.57 5.78 -4.86
C ARG A 269 18.82 5.18 -4.19
N ILE A 270 18.94 3.86 -4.21
CA ILE A 270 20.14 3.15 -3.79
C ILE A 270 21.15 3.17 -4.94
N SER A 271 22.33 3.76 -4.71
CA SER A 271 23.39 3.87 -5.72
C SER A 271 24.14 2.54 -5.94
N LEU A 272 24.90 2.42 -7.05
CA LEU A 272 25.75 1.25 -7.28
C LEU A 272 26.82 1.09 -6.19
N ALA A 273 27.49 2.20 -5.83
CA ALA A 273 28.49 2.22 -4.76
C ALA A 273 27.90 1.77 -3.41
N GLU A 274 26.67 2.18 -3.08
CA GLU A 274 26.00 1.73 -1.86
C GLU A 274 25.63 0.24 -1.91
N ARG A 275 25.32 -0.31 -3.09
CA ARG A 275 25.08 -1.75 -3.24
C ARG A 275 26.35 -2.57 -3.09
N GLU A 276 27.47 -2.06 -3.58
CA GLU A 276 28.80 -2.68 -3.46
C GLU A 276 29.30 -2.65 -2.01
N ALA A 277 29.07 -1.54 -1.30
CA ALA A 277 29.41 -1.40 0.12
C ALA A 277 28.48 -2.17 1.07
N GLY A 278 27.35 -2.67 0.57
CA GLY A 278 26.29 -3.29 1.37
C GLY A 278 25.19 -2.27 1.70
N VAL A 279 23.99 -2.55 1.18
CA VAL A 279 22.82 -1.67 1.39
C VAL A 279 22.51 -1.56 2.88
N ARG A 280 22.53 -0.32 3.40
CA ARG A 280 22.17 -0.01 4.79
C ARG A 280 20.76 -0.51 5.10
N LYS A 281 20.56 -1.11 6.27
CA LYS A 281 19.22 -1.53 6.70
C LYS A 281 18.37 -0.30 6.95
N ASN A 282 17.06 -0.44 6.74
CA ASN A 282 16.11 0.67 6.96
C ASN A 282 16.20 1.23 8.39
N GLU A 283 16.42 0.38 9.39
CA GLU A 283 16.55 0.78 10.79
C GLU A 283 17.77 1.69 11.05
N ASP A 284 18.82 1.54 10.25
CA ASP A 284 20.08 2.30 10.35
C ASP A 284 20.02 3.64 9.60
N LEU A 285 18.96 3.88 8.83
CA LEU A 285 18.74 5.14 8.11
C LEU A 285 18.09 6.20 9.02
N PRO A 286 18.40 7.50 8.82
CA PRO A 286 17.61 8.59 9.35
C PRO A 286 16.13 8.37 9.06
N TRP A 287 15.25 8.71 9.99
CA TRP A 287 13.82 8.41 9.88
C TRP A 287 13.24 8.86 8.53
N ILE A 288 13.50 10.10 8.11
CA ILE A 288 12.98 10.67 6.86
C ILE A 288 13.51 9.99 5.59
N GLU A 289 14.59 9.22 5.69
CA GLU A 289 15.16 8.45 4.57
C GLU A 289 14.64 7.02 4.51
N ARG A 290 13.88 6.58 5.53
CA ARG A 290 13.32 5.22 5.58
C ARG A 290 12.19 5.07 4.60
N ASP A 291 12.07 3.87 4.06
CA ASP A 291 10.99 3.50 3.18
C ASP A 291 9.63 3.62 3.88
N HIS A 292 8.58 3.90 3.13
CA HIS A 292 7.22 3.81 3.65
C HIS A 292 6.76 2.36 3.66
N ALA A 293 6.06 1.97 4.72
CA ALA A 293 5.46 0.67 4.85
C ALA A 293 4.00 0.72 4.39
N LEU A 294 3.60 -0.19 3.50
CA LEU A 294 2.25 -0.28 2.98
C LEU A 294 1.68 -1.67 3.22
N PHE A 295 0.39 -1.73 3.49
CA PHE A 295 -0.38 -2.96 3.44
C PHE A 295 -1.78 -2.66 2.90
N VAL A 296 -2.26 -3.52 2.01
CA VAL A 296 -3.65 -3.54 1.60
C VAL A 296 -4.25 -4.91 1.90
N GLY A 297 -5.50 -4.97 2.30
CA GLY A 297 -6.14 -6.25 2.58
C GLY A 297 -7.63 -6.15 2.82
N TYR A 298 -8.28 -7.31 2.87
CA TYR A 298 -9.69 -7.41 3.16
C TYR A 298 -9.99 -8.56 4.12
N ALA A 299 -11.13 -8.46 4.80
CA ALA A 299 -11.63 -9.50 5.68
C ALA A 299 -13.17 -9.51 5.70
N PRO A 300 -13.80 -10.65 6.05
CA PRO A 300 -13.18 -11.98 6.14
C PRO A 300 -12.87 -12.54 4.73
N VAL A 301 -11.99 -13.54 4.63
CA VAL A 301 -11.67 -14.18 3.33
C VAL A 301 -12.88 -14.81 2.62
N PRO A 302 -13.75 -15.60 3.27
CA PRO A 302 -14.83 -16.31 2.57
C PRO A 302 -15.96 -15.40 2.06
N ALA A 303 -16.18 -14.25 2.71
CA ALA A 303 -17.22 -13.30 2.36
C ALA A 303 -16.69 -11.87 2.58
N PRO A 304 -15.84 -11.36 1.68
CA PRO A 304 -15.16 -10.08 1.87
C PRO A 304 -16.14 -8.93 2.09
N ARG A 305 -15.97 -8.21 3.20
CA ARG A 305 -16.81 -7.07 3.56
C ARG A 305 -16.00 -5.81 3.84
N TYR A 306 -14.90 -5.93 4.57
CA TYR A 306 -14.05 -4.80 4.93
C TYR A 306 -12.80 -4.83 4.06
N ALA A 307 -12.57 -3.79 3.27
CA ALA A 307 -11.32 -3.54 2.57
C ALA A 307 -10.57 -2.40 3.26
N ALA A 308 -9.26 -2.56 3.43
CA ALA A 308 -8.41 -1.60 4.11
C ALA A 308 -7.11 -1.33 3.34
N ALA A 309 -6.64 -0.09 3.45
CA ALA A 309 -5.30 0.33 3.03
C ALA A 309 -4.63 1.08 4.17
N VAL A 310 -3.41 0.68 4.52
CA VAL A 310 -2.61 1.28 5.59
C VAL A 310 -1.26 1.69 5.02
N VAL A 311 -0.89 2.95 5.26
CA VAL A 311 0.41 3.53 4.90
C VAL A 311 1.05 4.11 6.16
N VAL A 312 2.24 3.60 6.51
CA VAL A 312 3.07 4.16 7.58
C VAL A 312 4.28 4.81 6.93
N GLU A 313 4.25 6.13 6.85
CA GLU A 313 5.38 6.93 6.38
C GLU A 313 6.61 6.61 7.22
N HIS A 314 7.70 6.30 6.53
CA HIS A 314 8.99 5.97 7.13
C HIS A 314 8.95 4.77 8.10
N GLY A 315 7.92 3.93 7.98
CA GLY A 315 7.73 2.71 8.78
C GLY A 315 8.61 1.53 8.35
N GLY A 316 9.39 1.67 7.27
CA GLY A 316 10.23 0.63 6.72
C GLY A 316 9.43 -0.47 6.01
N GLY A 317 9.37 -1.66 6.60
CA GLY A 317 8.77 -2.83 5.97
C GLY A 317 7.24 -2.90 6.11
N GLY A 318 6.53 -3.16 5.00
CA GLY A 318 5.08 -3.37 5.02
C GLY A 318 4.64 -4.51 5.96
N ALA A 319 5.42 -5.58 6.06
CA ALA A 319 5.13 -6.73 6.91
C ALA A 319 5.27 -6.45 8.41
N SER A 320 6.20 -5.59 8.81
CA SER A 320 6.51 -5.31 10.21
C SER A 320 5.72 -4.13 10.78
N ALA A 321 5.36 -3.14 9.95
CA ALA A 321 4.69 -1.93 10.40
C ALA A 321 3.22 -1.86 9.95
N ALA A 322 2.93 -1.99 8.66
CA ALA A 322 1.58 -1.76 8.13
C ALA A 322 0.64 -2.97 8.30
N ALA A 323 1.12 -4.20 8.08
CA ALA A 323 0.30 -5.41 8.17
C ALA A 323 -0.27 -5.68 9.58
N PRO A 324 0.49 -5.50 10.69
CA PRO A 324 -0.06 -5.67 12.03
C PRO A 324 -1.16 -4.65 12.37
N LEU A 325 -1.01 -3.39 11.92
CA LEU A 325 -2.03 -2.37 12.08
C LEU A 325 -3.29 -2.72 11.29
N ALA A 326 -3.13 -3.16 10.03
CA ALA A 326 -4.25 -3.61 9.20
C ALA A 326 -4.96 -4.83 9.81
N ARG A 327 -4.23 -5.78 10.40
CA ARG A 327 -4.82 -6.89 11.16
C ARG A 327 -5.73 -6.37 12.26
N ASP A 328 -5.24 -5.45 13.09
CA ASP A 328 -6.00 -4.95 14.23
C ASP A 328 -7.24 -4.16 13.78
N ILE A 329 -7.10 -3.31 12.76
CA ILE A 329 -8.21 -2.58 12.13
C ILE A 329 -9.27 -3.53 11.57
N LEU A 330 -8.87 -4.52 10.74
CA LEU A 330 -9.80 -5.47 10.13
C LEU A 330 -10.40 -6.44 11.13
N THR A 331 -9.68 -6.79 12.20
CA THR A 331 -10.21 -7.59 13.31
C THR A 331 -11.30 -6.82 14.04
N TRP A 332 -11.02 -5.56 14.37
CA TRP A 332 -11.96 -4.70 15.09
C TRP A 332 -13.20 -4.40 14.25
N ALA A 333 -13.04 -4.04 12.97
CA ALA A 333 -14.16 -3.79 12.06
C ALA A 333 -15.10 -4.99 11.94
N GLN A 334 -14.56 -6.22 11.89
CA GLN A 334 -15.38 -7.44 11.92
C GLN A 334 -16.05 -7.67 13.29
N ALA A 335 -15.40 -7.25 14.39
CA ALA A 335 -15.83 -7.57 15.75
C ALA A 335 -16.98 -6.69 16.23
N ILE A 336 -17.03 -5.45 15.74
CA ILE A 336 -18.09 -4.49 16.03
C ILE A 336 -19.26 -4.56 15.03
N ASP A 337 -19.19 -5.45 14.04
CA ASP A 337 -20.28 -5.65 13.07
C ASP A 337 -21.47 -6.36 13.73
N PRO A 338 -22.62 -5.69 13.90
CA PRO A 338 -23.80 -6.31 14.47
C PRO A 338 -24.37 -7.44 13.60
N ALA A 339 -24.05 -7.48 12.30
CA ALA A 339 -24.49 -8.54 11.40
C ALA A 339 -23.67 -9.84 11.55
N ARG A 340 -22.57 -9.82 12.30
CA ARG A 340 -21.74 -11.00 12.56
C ARG A 340 -22.02 -11.59 13.93
N VAL A 341 -21.86 -12.91 14.03
CA VAL A 341 -21.85 -13.59 15.32
C VAL A 341 -20.68 -13.04 16.14
N ALA A 342 -21.01 -12.32 17.21
CA ALA A 342 -20.04 -11.73 18.10
C ALA A 342 -19.08 -12.80 18.65
N LYS A 343 -17.79 -12.46 18.71
CA LYS A 343 -16.78 -13.28 19.38
C LYS A 343 -16.30 -12.54 20.63
N PRO A 344 -16.77 -12.95 21.83
CA PRO A 344 -16.39 -12.29 23.08
C PRO A 344 -14.87 -12.17 23.22
N GLY A 345 -14.40 -11.00 23.63
CA GLY A 345 -12.98 -10.73 23.87
C GLY A 345 -12.14 -10.42 22.63
N LEU A 346 -12.66 -10.52 21.39
CA LEU A 346 -11.85 -10.26 20.20
C LEU A 346 -11.60 -8.75 19.99
N ALA A 347 -12.62 -7.91 20.19
CA ALA A 347 -12.47 -6.46 20.21
C ALA A 347 -11.57 -6.03 21.39
N ASP A 348 -11.85 -6.54 22.59
CA ASP A 348 -11.05 -6.24 23.79
C ASP A 348 -9.56 -6.62 23.62
N ALA A 349 -9.28 -7.72 22.92
CA ALA A 349 -7.90 -8.12 22.62
C ALA A 349 -7.21 -7.15 21.63
N VAL A 350 -7.96 -6.54 20.70
CA VAL A 350 -7.44 -5.46 19.86
C VAL A 350 -7.19 -4.23 20.71
N ASP A 351 -8.16 -3.81 21.53
CA ASP A 351 -8.07 -2.61 22.36
C ASP A 351 -6.89 -2.70 23.33
N LYS A 352 -6.68 -3.87 23.94
CA LYS A 352 -5.50 -4.14 24.78
C LYS A 352 -4.20 -3.96 24.00
N ARG A 353 -4.11 -4.47 22.76
CA ARG A 353 -2.90 -4.28 21.93
C ARG A 353 -2.65 -2.81 21.60
N VAL A 354 -3.70 -2.04 21.36
CA VAL A 354 -3.61 -0.60 21.10
C VAL A 354 -3.13 0.14 22.35
N GLN A 355 -3.67 -0.19 23.53
CA GLN A 355 -3.23 0.36 24.82
C GLN A 355 -1.77 0.01 25.10
N ASP A 356 -1.39 -1.27 24.94
CA ASP A 356 -0.03 -1.74 25.13
C ASP A 356 0.96 -1.08 24.16
N PHE A 357 0.51 -0.73 22.95
CA PHE A 357 1.31 0.02 21.97
C PHE A 357 1.50 1.48 22.41
N GLY A 358 0.43 2.15 22.84
CA GLY A 358 0.46 3.54 23.32
C GLY A 358 1.22 3.72 24.63
N ALA A 359 1.33 2.68 25.46
CA ALA A 359 2.07 2.70 26.72
C ALA A 359 3.60 2.52 26.56
N ARG A 360 4.11 2.23 25.35
CA ARG A 360 5.56 2.11 25.12
C ARG A 360 6.21 3.49 25.20
N PRO A 361 7.27 3.69 26.01
CA PRO A 361 8.03 4.93 25.98
C PRO A 361 8.54 5.16 24.56
N GLU A 362 8.27 6.33 24.00
CA GLU A 362 8.65 6.67 22.64
C GLU A 362 10.19 6.71 22.47
N ALA A 363 10.77 5.57 22.10
CA ALA A 363 12.13 5.52 21.57
C ALA A 363 12.27 6.31 20.23
N SER A 364 11.14 6.65 19.60
CA SER A 364 11.07 7.51 18.39
C SER A 364 11.16 9.00 18.69
N GLU A 365 10.49 9.50 19.73
CA GLU A 365 10.55 10.93 20.10
C GLU A 365 11.93 11.34 20.57
N ALA A 366 12.61 10.52 21.37
CA ALA A 366 13.99 10.80 21.80
C ALA A 366 14.96 10.87 20.59
N ARG A 367 14.85 9.92 19.65
CA ARG A 367 15.68 9.90 18.42
C ARG A 367 15.31 11.01 17.42
N MET A 368 14.04 11.40 17.35
CA MET A 368 13.58 12.52 16.54
C MET A 368 14.01 13.86 17.13
N GLY A 369 13.92 14.01 18.46
CA GLY A 369 14.44 15.16 19.19
C GLY A 369 15.93 15.33 18.97
N GLU A 370 16.72 14.26 19.07
CA GLU A 370 18.15 14.27 18.75
C GLU A 370 18.43 14.66 17.29
N TYR A 371 17.65 14.14 16.33
CA TYR A 371 17.79 14.49 14.91
C TYR A 371 17.46 15.97 14.64
N LEU A 372 16.32 16.47 15.14
CA LEU A 372 15.89 17.85 14.98
C LEU A 372 16.86 18.83 15.66
N MET A 373 17.42 18.44 16.82
CA MET A 373 18.48 19.20 17.49
C MET A 373 19.78 19.22 16.67
N ARG A 374 20.09 18.15 15.93
CA ARG A 374 21.30 18.06 15.09
C ARG A 374 21.16 18.84 13.78
N GLU A 375 19.96 18.85 13.19
CA GLU A 375 19.62 19.66 12.00
C GLU A 375 19.58 21.16 12.33
N ARG A 376 19.02 21.55 13.49
CA ARG A 376 19.06 22.96 13.95
C ARG A 376 20.48 23.50 14.08
N ARG A 377 21.40 22.70 14.63
CA ARG A 377 22.84 23.07 14.75
C ARG A 377 23.58 23.15 13.41
N ARG A 378 23.05 22.56 12.33
CA ARG A 378 23.65 22.66 10.98
C ARG A 378 23.22 23.91 10.22
N HIS A 379 22.15 24.57 10.66
CA HIS A 379 21.57 25.74 10.02
C HIS A 379 21.64 27.01 10.86
N GLU A 380 22.36 26.99 12.00
CA GLU A 380 22.78 28.22 12.66
C GLU A 380 23.90 28.88 11.85
N PRO A 381 23.75 30.15 11.43
CA PRO A 381 24.85 30.89 10.82
C PRO A 381 25.95 31.06 11.87
N LEU A 382 27.20 30.84 11.45
CA LEU A 382 28.40 31.16 12.23
C LEU A 382 28.44 32.64 12.62
#